data_AF-A0A3L7S7S1-F1
#
_entry.id   AF-A0A3L7S7S1-F1
#
_cell.length_a   1.000
_cell.length_b   1.000
_cell.length_c   1.000
_cell.angle_alpha   90.00
_cell.angle_beta   90.00
_cell.angle_gamma   90.00
#
_symmetry.space_group_name_H-M   'P 1'
#
loop_
_entity.id
_entity.type
_entity.pdbx_description
1 polymer ?
#
loop_
_entity_poly.entity_id
_entity_poly.type
_entity_poly.pdbx_seq_one_letter_code
_entity_poly.pdbx_strand_id
1 'polypeptide(L)'
;MEKSFLFTDVTNPTWLVYVAFLVIAVFFRFSRFLTIRNLDLTLLLLLSTAIVVAGVYRDKVWVPPVPVEGSLSMTEPDDGPPSDATSVISTELATDKNDSTGQLDKTSSGAATDSDAAKEPGNQDSAVTSADASNSDLSSSDSSAETAKTVAIKDPQQLPSGELGSGPRSHPIYTWASIALMGLTIMLIVRLIFDESLTRRPRLDQNLNQAGITFLCIPAFAILMVSVLTNNPEDSTFKAVEHGRALLERRDVQVDPQTGGDTQPAPTETLIAAGGAAMAQLSGHLPKSPAGDSSDTGTVEALLARILVVIAHTFVVLGLLMIGRQHFASLQLGISMSCLYLLLPCTAVNVHELNHVLPAACLVWAIASYRNPVVAGVLLGLASGTLFFAAFLLPLWAVFYGKNGGLRFVVSVLGIGAVLITSLLLISGDASSFTNKLVTTANWTAYRLLDDSPTDGDATLSQLFIRIPMAAIFFVMLTAMTVLPRPRNLENLLSNSTCLVVAAQMWYPDDIGTYVLWYLPLFLIVIFRPRLDRFTPPEAVERESVSLNASPPTTPAATVAMSGLNFFRTRSHLNS
;
A
#
# COMPACT_ATOMS: atom_id res chain seq x y z
N MET A 1 0.60 11.69 9.55
CA MET A 1 0.20 11.91 8.14
C MET A 1 -1.30 11.61 8.04
N GLU A 2 -2.17 12.62 8.12
CA GLU A 2 -3.62 12.43 7.97
C GLU A 2 -3.94 12.14 6.50
N LYS A 3 -4.11 10.85 6.16
CA LYS A 3 -4.58 10.44 4.83
C LYS A 3 -6.10 10.57 4.77
N SER A 4 -6.58 11.79 4.61
CA SER A 4 -8.01 12.09 4.47
C SER A 4 -8.49 11.77 3.05
N PHE A 5 -9.51 10.93 2.93
CA PHE A 5 -10.16 10.57 1.66
C PHE A 5 -11.49 11.31 1.55
N LEU A 6 -11.50 12.39 0.76
CA LEU A 6 -12.62 13.29 0.48
C LEU A 6 -13.30 13.92 1.73
N PHE A 7 -13.70 13.13 2.74
CA PHE A 7 -14.17 13.53 4.09
C PHE A 7 -13.97 12.44 5.18
N THR A 8 -13.41 11.26 4.86
CA THR A 8 -13.24 10.14 5.79
C THR A 8 -11.76 9.80 5.92
N ASP A 9 -11.27 9.67 7.15
CA ASP A 9 -9.94 9.14 7.42
C ASP A 9 -9.89 7.66 6.98
N VAL A 10 -9.07 7.34 5.97
CA VAL A 10 -8.90 5.96 5.45
C VAL A 10 -8.35 5.04 6.54
N THR A 11 -7.75 5.62 7.57
CA THR A 11 -7.24 4.90 8.73
C THR A 11 -8.32 4.57 9.76
N ASN A 12 -9.55 5.07 9.59
CA ASN A 12 -10.65 4.81 10.50
C ASN A 12 -11.10 3.33 10.39
N PRO A 13 -11.16 2.59 11.52
CA PRO A 13 -11.58 1.19 11.51
C PRO A 13 -13.01 0.99 10.96
N THR A 14 -13.87 2.00 11.08
CA THR A 14 -15.25 1.96 10.56
C THR A 14 -15.27 1.81 9.04
N TRP A 15 -14.38 2.52 8.34
CA TRP A 15 -14.27 2.43 6.89
C TRP A 15 -13.81 1.04 6.45
N LEU A 16 -12.82 0.46 7.14
CA LEU A 16 -12.37 -0.92 6.88
C LEU A 16 -13.50 -1.94 7.03
N VAL A 17 -14.32 -1.79 8.07
CA VAL A 17 -15.48 -2.66 8.31
C VAL A 17 -16.53 -2.52 7.21
N TYR A 18 -16.87 -1.30 6.80
CA TYR A 18 -17.83 -1.08 5.70
C TYR A 18 -17.35 -1.66 4.38
N VAL A 19 -16.07 -1.45 4.04
CA VAL A 19 -15.47 -2.00 2.83
C VAL A 19 -15.45 -3.53 2.88
N ALA A 20 -15.08 -4.12 4.03
CA ALA A 20 -15.10 -5.58 4.19
C ALA A 20 -16.52 -6.15 3.99
N PHE A 21 -17.54 -5.54 4.59
CA PHE A 21 -18.93 -5.96 4.39
C PHE A 21 -19.37 -5.83 2.92
N LEU A 22 -19.01 -4.74 2.26
CA LEU A 22 -19.33 -4.53 0.84
C LEU A 22 -18.66 -5.60 -0.04
N VAL A 23 -17.37 -5.85 0.15
CA VAL A 23 -16.62 -6.88 -0.61
C VAL A 23 -17.20 -8.27 -0.35
N ILE A 24 -17.53 -8.60 0.90
CA ILE A 24 -18.17 -9.86 1.25
C ILE A 24 -19.54 -9.97 0.57
N ALA A 25 -20.38 -8.93 0.65
CA ALA A 25 -21.71 -8.94 0.04
C ALA A 25 -21.65 -9.16 -1.48
N VAL A 26 -20.69 -8.54 -2.17
CA VAL A 26 -20.60 -8.58 -3.64
C VAL A 26 -19.90 -9.85 -4.13
N PHE A 27 -18.83 -10.32 -3.48
CA PHE A 27 -17.95 -11.36 -4.01
C PHE A 27 -18.01 -12.69 -3.25
N PHE A 28 -18.49 -12.73 -2.01
CA PHE A 28 -18.49 -13.95 -1.19
C PHE A 28 -19.57 -14.94 -1.63
N ARG A 29 -19.26 -16.24 -1.64
CA ARG A 29 -20.25 -17.29 -1.95
C ARG A 29 -20.94 -17.75 -0.68
N PHE A 30 -22.16 -17.31 -0.44
CA PHE A 30 -22.91 -17.75 0.75
C PHE A 30 -23.37 -19.21 0.68
N SER A 31 -23.60 -19.76 -0.52
CA SER A 31 -24.04 -21.17 -0.66
C SER A 31 -22.99 -22.20 -0.26
N ARG A 32 -21.70 -21.84 -0.26
CA ARG A 32 -20.58 -22.72 0.13
C ARG A 32 -19.51 -21.89 0.80
N PHE A 33 -19.48 -21.91 2.12
CA PHE A 33 -18.57 -21.07 2.91
C PHE A 33 -17.09 -21.41 2.67
N LEU A 34 -16.73 -22.69 2.77
CA LEU A 34 -15.35 -23.17 2.62
C LEU A 34 -15.01 -23.50 1.16
N THR A 35 -14.88 -22.47 0.33
CA THR A 35 -14.36 -22.61 -1.04
C THR A 35 -12.98 -21.96 -1.14
N ILE A 36 -12.10 -22.48 -2.01
CA ILE A 36 -10.78 -21.87 -2.31
C ILE A 36 -10.95 -20.39 -2.67
N ARG A 37 -12.02 -20.08 -3.41
CA ARG A 37 -12.45 -18.72 -3.74
C ARG A 37 -12.69 -17.83 -2.52
N ASN A 38 -13.53 -18.28 -1.58
CA ASN A 38 -13.81 -17.50 -0.38
C ASN A 38 -12.57 -17.38 0.50
N LEU A 39 -11.71 -18.41 0.55
CA LEU A 39 -10.40 -18.35 1.20
C LEU A 39 -9.53 -17.25 0.58
N ASP A 40 -9.46 -17.16 -0.74
CA ASP A 40 -8.68 -16.13 -1.43
C ASP A 40 -9.20 -14.71 -1.15
N LEU A 41 -10.52 -14.53 -1.12
CA LEU A 41 -11.15 -13.25 -0.77
C LEU A 41 -10.91 -12.89 0.70
N THR A 42 -11.01 -13.85 1.61
CA THR A 42 -10.69 -13.64 3.03
C THR A 42 -9.22 -13.31 3.20
N LEU A 43 -8.33 -14.00 2.50
CA LEU A 43 -6.89 -13.74 2.53
C LEU A 43 -6.58 -12.33 2.01
N LEU A 44 -7.22 -11.90 0.91
CA LEU A 44 -7.11 -10.53 0.39
C LEU A 44 -7.58 -9.48 1.40
N LEU A 45 -8.75 -9.68 2.01
CA LEU A 45 -9.31 -8.75 2.99
C LEU A 45 -8.44 -8.66 4.25
N LEU A 46 -7.96 -9.79 4.76
CA LEU A 46 -7.06 -9.83 5.92
C LEU A 46 -5.73 -9.15 5.61
N LEU A 47 -5.12 -9.46 4.47
CA LEU A 47 -3.87 -8.85 4.03
C LEU A 47 -4.03 -7.34 3.86
N SER A 48 -5.11 -6.94 3.18
CA SER A 48 -5.45 -5.55 2.95
C SER A 48 -5.76 -4.78 4.24
N THR A 49 -6.32 -5.44 5.26
CA THR A 49 -6.58 -4.81 6.56
C THR A 49 -5.29 -4.70 7.36
N ALA A 50 -4.47 -5.75 7.35
CA ALA A 50 -3.21 -5.78 8.08
C ALA A 50 -2.23 -4.71 7.59
N ILE A 51 -2.19 -4.39 6.28
CA ILE A 51 -1.35 -3.30 5.75
C ILE A 51 -1.85 -1.93 6.21
N VAL A 52 -3.17 -1.69 6.22
CA VAL A 52 -3.71 -0.42 6.74
C VAL A 52 -3.36 -0.28 8.22
N VAL A 53 -3.59 -1.32 9.03
CA VAL A 53 -3.27 -1.28 10.46
C VAL A 53 -1.76 -1.09 10.69
N ALA A 54 -0.90 -1.80 9.95
CA ALA A 54 0.54 -1.64 10.08
C ALA A 54 0.98 -0.20 9.73
N GLY A 55 0.48 0.37 8.63
CA GLY A 55 0.78 1.75 8.24
C GLY A 55 0.32 2.79 9.27
N VAL A 56 -0.82 2.57 9.92
CA VAL A 56 -1.38 3.51 10.92
C VAL A 56 -0.62 3.53 12.23
N TYR A 57 -0.07 2.39 12.64
CA TYR A 57 0.62 2.25 13.92
C TYR A 57 2.15 2.26 13.81
N ARG A 58 2.71 2.35 12.59
CA ARG A 58 4.15 2.39 12.33
C ARG A 58 4.86 3.49 13.11
N ASP A 59 4.36 4.73 13.01
CA ASP A 59 5.03 5.91 13.59
C ASP A 59 4.53 6.27 14.99
N LYS A 60 3.63 5.45 15.57
CA LYS A 60 3.06 5.70 16.90
C LYS A 60 3.97 5.11 17.98
N VAL A 61 4.57 5.97 18.81
CA VAL A 61 5.35 5.53 19.97
C VAL A 61 4.41 5.03 21.06
N TRP A 62 4.66 3.82 21.57
CA TRP A 62 3.90 3.30 22.71
C TRP A 62 4.46 3.80 24.03
N VAL A 63 3.62 4.51 24.78
CA VAL A 63 3.90 4.89 26.17
C VAL A 63 3.13 3.92 27.08
N PRO A 64 3.82 3.10 27.90
CA PRO A 64 3.13 2.23 28.86
C PRO A 64 2.25 3.06 29.79
N PRO A 65 1.04 2.58 30.15
CA PRO A 65 0.29 3.18 31.24
C PRO A 65 1.12 3.08 32.52
N VAL A 66 1.46 4.23 33.11
CA VAL A 66 2.18 4.29 34.39
C VAL A 66 1.33 3.58 35.46
N PRO A 67 1.86 2.56 36.16
CA PRO A 67 1.17 2.01 37.31
C PRO A 67 0.99 3.11 38.34
N VAL A 68 -0.24 3.41 38.73
CA VAL A 68 -0.50 4.28 39.87
C VAL A 68 -0.15 3.49 41.13
N GLU A 69 1.12 3.52 41.53
CA GLU A 69 1.53 3.06 42.86
C GLU A 69 1.07 4.10 43.87
N GLY A 70 -0.03 3.80 44.57
CA GLY A 70 -0.64 4.74 45.50
C GLY A 70 -1.83 4.19 46.28
N SER A 71 -1.88 2.89 46.57
CA SER A 71 -2.66 2.37 47.69
C SER A 71 -1.70 1.99 48.81
N LEU A 72 -1.10 2.99 49.46
CA LEU A 72 -0.32 2.76 50.68
C LEU A 72 -1.28 2.45 51.82
N SER A 73 -1.28 1.19 52.22
CA SER A 73 -1.68 0.72 53.54
C SER A 73 -1.07 1.60 54.63
N MET A 74 -1.92 2.23 55.44
CA MET A 74 -1.51 2.80 56.72
C MET A 74 -0.84 1.71 57.55
N THR A 75 0.47 1.83 57.72
CA THR A 75 1.24 1.06 58.69
C THR A 75 1.46 2.00 59.87
N GLU A 76 0.92 1.62 61.03
CA GLU A 76 1.11 2.30 62.32
C GLU A 76 2.61 2.52 62.62
N PRO A 77 2.99 3.62 63.27
CA PRO A 77 4.28 3.73 63.94
C PRO A 77 4.13 3.25 65.39
N ASP A 78 4.91 2.24 65.79
CA ASP A 78 5.10 1.87 67.20
C ASP A 78 6.59 1.71 67.56
N ASP A 79 6.86 1.89 68.85
CA ASP A 79 8.10 1.82 69.65
C ASP A 79 8.91 3.15 69.82
N GLY A 80 8.98 3.77 71.01
CA GLY A 80 8.65 3.28 72.36
C GLY A 80 8.73 4.33 73.51
N PRO A 81 8.56 3.89 74.79
CA PRO A 81 7.93 4.61 75.93
C PRO A 81 8.98 5.09 76.99
N PRO A 82 8.69 5.46 78.27
CA PRO A 82 7.43 5.50 79.04
C PRO A 82 7.21 6.75 79.94
N SER A 83 5.97 6.97 80.42
CA SER A 83 5.75 7.41 81.81
C SER A 83 4.30 7.20 82.24
N ASP A 84 4.17 6.50 83.35
CA ASP A 84 2.97 5.99 84.00
C ASP A 84 1.79 6.97 84.18
N ALA A 85 0.61 6.41 83.93
CA ALA A 85 -0.58 6.39 84.79
C ALA A 85 -0.79 7.55 85.78
N THR A 86 -1.99 8.15 85.78
CA THR A 86 -3.12 7.74 86.64
C THR A 86 -4.27 8.77 86.50
N SER A 87 -5.49 8.25 86.65
CA SER A 87 -6.81 8.89 86.72
C SER A 87 -6.87 10.25 87.46
N VAL A 88 -7.92 11.05 87.16
CA VAL A 88 -9.05 11.34 88.08
C VAL A 88 -10.16 12.10 87.33
N ILE A 89 -11.38 11.67 87.63
CA ILE A 89 -12.71 12.15 87.23
C ILE A 89 -13.14 13.33 88.11
N SER A 90 -13.83 14.32 87.50
CA SER A 90 -14.74 15.34 88.07
C SER A 90 -14.11 16.38 89.03
N THR A 91 -14.52 17.64 89.10
CA THR A 91 -15.87 18.22 89.24
C THR A 91 -15.74 19.76 89.19
N GLU A 92 -16.88 20.45 89.08
CA GLU A 92 -17.18 21.82 89.54
C GLU A 92 -17.09 22.96 88.50
N LEU A 93 -17.95 24.00 88.53
CA LEU A 93 -19.26 24.26 89.13
C LEU A 93 -19.67 25.66 88.62
N ALA A 94 -20.90 25.77 88.13
CA ALA A 94 -21.85 26.90 88.21
C ALA A 94 -21.55 28.32 87.67
N THR A 95 -22.66 28.87 87.12
CA THR A 95 -23.20 30.25 87.28
C THR A 95 -22.50 31.41 86.56
N ASP A 96 -23.16 32.43 86.00
CA ASP A 96 -24.57 32.78 85.77
C ASP A 96 -24.59 33.98 84.79
N LYS A 97 -25.67 34.09 84.02
CA LYS A 97 -26.40 35.30 83.55
C LYS A 97 -25.82 36.45 82.68
N ASN A 98 -26.60 36.68 81.60
CA ASN A 98 -27.22 37.95 81.10
C ASN A 98 -26.33 39.05 80.49
N ASP A 99 -26.73 39.83 79.48
CA ASP A 99 -28.04 40.03 78.81
C ASP A 99 -27.88 40.78 77.47
N SER A 100 -28.94 40.76 76.65
CA SER A 100 -29.45 41.84 75.75
C SER A 100 -28.68 42.23 74.46
N THR A 101 -29.27 42.51 73.29
CA THR A 101 -30.69 42.60 72.83
C THR A 101 -30.76 42.76 71.29
N GLY A 102 -31.83 42.20 70.68
CA GLY A 102 -32.62 42.76 69.56
C GLY A 102 -32.15 42.47 68.11
N GLN A 103 -32.99 42.27 67.09
CA GLN A 103 -34.46 42.18 66.97
C GLN A 103 -34.84 41.76 65.52
N LEU A 104 -35.56 40.62 65.39
CA LEU A 104 -36.76 40.27 64.58
C LEU A 104 -36.95 40.60 63.07
N ASP A 105 -37.45 39.54 62.38
CA ASP A 105 -38.60 39.45 61.43
C ASP A 105 -38.58 40.23 60.09
N LYS A 106 -39.19 39.84 58.95
CA LYS A 106 -40.25 38.87 58.60
C LYS A 106 -40.36 38.65 57.08
N THR A 107 -41.17 37.64 56.76
CA THR A 107 -41.73 37.05 55.53
C THR A 107 -42.50 37.90 54.50
N SER A 108 -42.70 37.28 53.32
CA SER A 108 -43.84 37.37 52.37
C SER A 108 -43.77 38.48 51.30
N SER A 109 -43.89 38.23 49.99
CA SER A 109 -45.07 37.86 49.16
C SER A 109 -45.47 39.04 48.27
N GLY A 110 -45.78 38.80 47.00
CA GLY A 110 -46.73 39.65 46.27
C GLY A 110 -46.27 40.24 44.93
N ALA A 111 -46.79 39.60 43.89
CA ALA A 111 -47.07 39.99 42.51
C ALA A 111 -47.19 41.47 42.09
N ALA A 112 -47.10 41.62 40.76
CA ALA A 112 -47.77 42.60 39.89
C ALA A 112 -47.12 44.01 39.88
N THR A 113 -47.02 44.75 38.76
CA THR A 113 -47.61 44.65 37.43
C THR A 113 -46.95 45.73 36.56
N ASP A 114 -46.94 45.44 35.26
CA ASP A 114 -47.23 46.35 34.15
C ASP A 114 -46.34 47.52 33.74
N SER A 115 -46.34 47.61 32.41
CA SER A 115 -46.40 48.80 31.56
C SER A 115 -45.06 49.50 31.29
N ASP A 116 -44.76 49.93 30.08
CA ASP A 116 -45.30 49.68 28.74
C ASP A 116 -44.33 50.41 27.79
N ALA A 117 -44.43 50.08 26.51
CA ALA A 117 -44.15 50.97 25.38
C ALA A 117 -42.78 51.69 25.33
N ALA A 118 -41.86 51.19 24.52
CA ALA A 118 -41.75 51.53 23.10
C ALA A 118 -41.32 53.00 22.84
N LYS A 119 -40.08 53.17 22.38
CA LYS A 119 -39.79 53.84 21.09
C LYS A 119 -38.28 53.89 20.82
N GLU A 120 -37.90 53.16 19.77
CA GLU A 120 -36.95 53.58 18.73
C GLU A 120 -37.15 55.05 18.26
N PRO A 121 -36.30 55.63 17.38
CA PRO A 121 -35.09 55.08 16.76
C PRO A 121 -33.94 56.09 16.61
N GLY A 122 -32.82 55.57 16.11
CA GLY A 122 -32.00 56.29 15.13
C GLY A 122 -30.98 57.26 15.72
N ASN A 123 -29.90 57.57 15.04
CA ASN A 123 -29.39 57.17 13.74
C ASN A 123 -28.00 57.81 13.68
N GLN A 124 -27.13 57.31 12.80
CA GLN A 124 -26.00 58.05 12.23
C GLN A 124 -24.85 58.37 13.22
N ASP A 125 -23.57 58.33 12.85
CA ASP A 125 -22.97 58.29 11.54
C ASP A 125 -21.46 57.98 11.71
N SER A 126 -20.86 57.49 10.62
CA SER A 126 -19.46 57.74 10.21
C SER A 126 -18.34 57.20 11.13
N ALA A 127 -17.62 56.14 10.74
CA ALA A 127 -16.62 56.07 9.66
C ALA A 127 -15.33 56.87 9.94
N VAL A 128 -14.22 56.19 9.64
CA VAL A 128 -12.83 56.65 9.41
C VAL A 128 -11.88 56.50 10.60
N THR A 129 -11.12 55.40 10.71
CA THR A 129 -9.80 55.05 10.10
C THR A 129 -8.60 55.42 10.99
N SER A 130 -7.73 54.42 11.16
CA SER A 130 -6.25 54.45 11.32
C SER A 130 -5.59 54.81 12.66
N ALA A 131 -4.87 53.80 13.18
CA ALA A 131 -3.47 53.82 13.68
C ALA A 131 -3.20 54.61 14.99
N ASP A 132 -2.35 54.22 15.94
CA ASP A 132 -1.43 53.11 16.13
C ASP A 132 -1.08 53.07 17.64
N ALA A 133 -0.68 51.90 18.13
CA ALA A 133 0.15 51.59 19.31
C ALA A 133 0.07 52.39 20.64
N SER A 134 -0.18 51.62 21.72
CA SER A 134 0.67 51.45 22.92
C SER A 134 0.13 51.86 24.32
N ASN A 135 0.03 50.81 25.14
CA ASN A 135 0.39 50.66 26.56
C ASN A 135 -0.52 51.08 27.73
N SER A 136 -0.54 50.11 28.67
CA SER A 136 -0.67 50.16 30.14
C SER A 136 -2.05 50.34 30.79
N ASP A 137 -2.49 49.20 31.34
CA ASP A 137 -2.80 48.96 32.76
C ASP A 137 -4.18 49.28 33.39
N LEU A 138 -4.64 48.23 34.11
CA LEU A 138 -5.41 48.21 35.36
C LEU A 138 -6.95 48.40 35.31
N SER A 139 -7.67 47.28 35.44
CA SER A 139 -8.40 46.86 36.68
C SER A 139 -9.80 46.23 36.49
N SER A 140 -9.91 44.98 37.00
CA SER A 140 -11.03 44.32 37.74
C SER A 140 -12.49 44.44 37.22
N SER A 141 -13.08 43.33 36.74
CA SER A 141 -13.95 42.33 37.45
C SER A 141 -15.44 42.59 37.14
N ASP A 142 -16.29 41.67 36.65
CA ASP A 142 -16.56 40.29 37.07
C ASP A 142 -17.28 39.46 35.96
N SER A 143 -17.00 38.16 35.86
CA SER A 143 -18.00 37.06 35.85
C SER A 143 -17.38 35.66 35.62
N SER A 144 -17.38 34.85 36.70
CA SER A 144 -17.57 33.39 36.87
C SER A 144 -17.27 32.45 35.67
N ALA A 145 -16.21 31.61 35.61
CA ALA A 145 -15.69 30.53 36.46
C ALA A 145 -16.24 29.10 36.17
N GLU A 146 -15.62 28.39 35.20
CA GLU A 146 -15.53 26.93 35.15
C GLU A 146 -14.16 26.54 34.52
N THR A 147 -13.41 25.65 35.18
CA THR A 147 -11.92 25.62 35.10
C THR A 147 -11.39 24.44 34.27
N ALA A 148 -10.89 24.70 33.07
CA ALA A 148 -10.01 23.80 32.31
C ALA A 148 -8.55 24.24 32.51
N LYS A 149 -7.71 23.39 33.12
CA LYS A 149 -6.28 23.67 33.30
C LYS A 149 -5.48 23.20 32.08
N THR A 150 -5.05 24.17 31.30
CA THR A 150 -3.99 24.07 30.29
C THR A 150 -2.64 24.09 31.01
N VAL A 151 -1.80 23.07 30.86
CA VAL A 151 -0.40 23.09 31.31
C VAL A 151 0.49 23.39 30.11
N ALA A 152 1.21 24.49 30.19
CA ALA A 152 2.19 24.93 29.20
C ALA A 152 3.33 23.92 29.04
N ILE A 153 3.69 23.63 27.79
CA ILE A 153 4.84 22.81 27.40
C ILE A 153 6.10 23.64 27.65
N LYS A 154 7.01 23.10 28.46
CA LYS A 154 8.37 23.62 28.68
C LYS A 154 9.31 22.89 27.71
N ASP A 155 10.26 23.60 27.12
CA ASP A 155 11.22 23.12 26.12
C ASP A 155 11.89 21.77 26.47
N PRO A 156 12.21 20.93 25.47
CA PRO A 156 12.76 19.59 25.68
C PRO A 156 14.29 19.60 25.82
N GLN A 157 14.82 20.12 26.93
CA GLN A 157 16.16 19.76 27.37
C GLN A 157 16.21 19.66 28.90
N GLN A 158 16.74 18.53 29.38
CA GLN A 158 16.92 18.08 30.77
C GLN A 158 15.76 17.28 31.39
N LEU A 159 15.75 15.97 31.12
CA LEU A 159 15.30 14.97 32.10
C LEU A 159 16.53 14.45 32.88
N PRO A 160 16.43 14.23 34.20
CA PRO A 160 17.53 13.71 35.00
C PRO A 160 17.82 12.26 34.63
N SER A 161 19.11 11.99 34.42
CA SER A 161 19.70 10.70 34.12
C SER A 161 19.46 9.68 35.25
N GLY A 162 18.60 8.70 35.00
CA GLY A 162 18.33 7.62 35.93
C GLY A 162 17.32 6.60 35.43
N GLU A 163 17.59 5.94 34.31
CA GLU A 163 17.35 4.50 34.07
C GLU A 163 17.78 4.15 32.64
N LEU A 164 18.82 3.32 32.55
CA LEU A 164 19.50 2.92 31.33
C LEU A 164 18.73 1.73 30.71
N GLY A 165 18.01 1.96 29.60
CA GLY A 165 17.60 0.87 28.70
C GLY A 165 16.14 0.83 28.24
N SER A 166 15.68 1.80 27.45
CA SER A 166 14.75 1.51 26.36
C SER A 166 14.62 2.72 25.44
N GLY A 167 15.11 2.60 24.20
CA GLY A 167 14.71 3.51 23.13
C GLY A 167 13.19 3.44 22.88
N PRO A 168 12.65 4.30 21.99
CA PRO A 168 11.24 4.30 21.64
C PRO A 168 10.79 2.88 21.26
N ARG A 169 9.84 2.30 22.01
CA ARG A 169 9.28 0.99 21.70
C ARG A 169 8.19 1.14 20.64
N SER A 170 8.28 0.35 19.58
CA SER A 170 7.25 0.27 18.54
C SER A 170 5.90 -0.14 19.14
N HIS A 171 4.80 0.42 18.63
CA HIS A 171 3.47 0.08 19.12
C HIS A 171 3.17 -1.44 19.03
N PRO A 172 2.60 -2.08 20.06
CA PRO A 172 2.32 -3.51 20.01
C PRO A 172 1.36 -3.89 18.87
N ILE A 173 0.44 -3.00 18.49
CA ILE A 173 -0.44 -3.23 17.33
C ILE A 173 0.36 -3.28 16.03
N TYR A 174 1.42 -2.48 15.88
CA TYR A 174 2.29 -2.53 14.71
C TYR A 174 3.02 -3.86 14.60
N THR A 175 3.55 -4.39 15.71
CA THR A 175 4.24 -5.69 15.69
C THR A 175 3.30 -6.83 15.33
N TRP A 176 2.11 -6.88 15.93
CA TRP A 176 1.10 -7.89 15.57
C TRP A 176 0.61 -7.77 14.13
N ALA A 177 0.39 -6.55 13.64
CA ALA A 177 0.00 -6.32 12.25
C ALA A 177 1.11 -6.75 11.27
N SER A 178 2.37 -6.47 11.60
CA SER A 178 3.53 -6.89 10.80
C SER A 178 3.69 -8.41 10.76
N ILE A 179 3.52 -9.09 11.91
CA ILE A 179 3.53 -10.57 11.96
C ILE A 179 2.38 -11.14 11.13
N ALA A 180 1.18 -10.55 11.24
CA ALA A 180 0.03 -10.95 10.44
C ALA A 180 0.29 -10.76 8.94
N LEU A 181 0.85 -9.63 8.52
CA LEU A 181 1.24 -9.38 7.12
C LEU A 181 2.20 -10.44 6.61
N MET A 182 3.24 -10.75 7.38
CA MET A 182 4.21 -11.78 7.02
C MET A 182 3.56 -13.16 6.89
N GLY A 183 2.76 -13.57 7.87
CA GLY A 183 2.05 -14.85 7.86
C GLY A 183 1.07 -14.98 6.70
N LEU A 184 0.26 -13.94 6.45
CA LEU A 184 -0.70 -13.91 5.34
C LEU A 184 0.01 -13.91 3.98
N THR A 185 1.16 -13.24 3.87
CA THR A 185 1.98 -13.26 2.65
C THR A 185 2.57 -14.64 2.40
N ILE A 186 3.07 -15.33 3.41
CA ILE A 186 3.54 -16.72 3.29
C ILE A 186 2.38 -17.64 2.88
N MET A 187 1.21 -17.50 3.51
CA MET A 187 0.01 -18.25 3.11
C MET A 187 -0.37 -17.98 1.64
N LEU A 188 -0.22 -16.75 1.18
CA LEU A 188 -0.46 -16.37 -0.21
C LEU A 188 0.55 -17.03 -1.17
N ILE A 189 1.84 -17.04 -0.83
CA ILE A 189 2.88 -17.72 -1.62
C ILE A 189 2.55 -19.22 -1.72
N VAL A 190 2.26 -19.86 -0.58
CA VAL A 190 1.88 -21.27 -0.53
C VAL A 190 0.66 -21.54 -1.40
N ARG A 191 -0.38 -20.73 -1.29
CA ARG A 191 -1.59 -20.81 -2.12
C ARG A 191 -1.29 -20.65 -3.61
N LEU A 192 -0.36 -19.76 -3.98
CA LEU A 192 0.04 -19.54 -5.38
C LEU A 192 0.90 -20.69 -5.94
N ILE A 193 1.68 -21.37 -5.11
CA ILE A 193 2.39 -22.60 -5.50
C ILE A 193 1.39 -23.74 -5.73
N PHE A 194 0.41 -23.90 -4.84
CA PHE A 194 -0.65 -24.91 -5.00
C PHE A 194 -1.61 -24.63 -6.15
N ASP A 195 -1.61 -23.41 -6.68
CA ASP A 195 -2.45 -22.97 -7.80
C ASP A 195 -2.28 -23.85 -9.05
N GLU A 196 -1.06 -24.34 -9.32
CA GLU A 196 -0.76 -25.28 -10.43
C GLU A 196 -1.40 -26.67 -10.22
N SER A 197 -1.58 -27.10 -8.96
CA SER A 197 -2.12 -28.42 -8.61
C SER A 197 -3.65 -28.52 -8.75
N LEU A 198 -4.34 -27.38 -8.89
CA LEU A 198 -5.80 -27.35 -8.94
C LEU A 198 -6.31 -27.86 -10.30
N THR A 199 -6.91 -29.06 -10.29
CA THR A 199 -7.50 -29.71 -11.47
C THR A 199 -8.91 -29.20 -11.81
N ARG A 200 -9.61 -28.58 -10.86
CA ARG A 200 -10.90 -27.91 -11.07
C ARG A 200 -10.89 -26.57 -10.37
N ARG A 201 -11.30 -25.52 -11.09
CA ARG A 201 -11.52 -24.18 -10.49
C ARG A 201 -13.00 -23.84 -10.48
N PRO A 202 -13.57 -23.49 -9.32
CA PRO A 202 -14.89 -22.90 -9.27
C PRO A 202 -14.84 -21.50 -9.89
N ARG A 203 -15.74 -21.20 -10.85
CA ARG A 203 -15.86 -19.86 -11.43
C ARG A 203 -16.30 -18.86 -10.34
N LEU A 204 -15.73 -17.66 -10.35
CA LEU A 204 -16.09 -16.61 -9.40
C LEU A 204 -17.28 -15.82 -9.94
N ASP A 205 -18.47 -16.38 -9.78
CA ASP A 205 -19.72 -15.64 -10.03
C ASP A 205 -19.95 -14.67 -8.87
N GLN A 206 -20.08 -13.38 -9.16
CA GLN A 206 -20.39 -12.36 -8.18
C GLN A 206 -21.88 -12.37 -7.86
N ASN A 207 -22.25 -11.86 -6.68
CA ASN A 207 -23.64 -11.81 -6.25
C ASN A 207 -24.44 -10.69 -6.95
N LEU A 208 -23.74 -9.80 -7.64
CA LEU A 208 -24.33 -8.66 -8.35
C LEU A 208 -24.20 -8.88 -9.86
N ASN A 209 -25.21 -8.44 -10.62
CA ASN A 209 -25.18 -8.55 -12.08
C ASN A 209 -24.16 -7.56 -12.69
N GLN A 210 -23.87 -7.72 -13.98
CA GLN A 210 -22.89 -6.87 -14.68
C GLN A 210 -23.21 -5.36 -14.53
N ALA A 211 -24.48 -4.97 -14.65
CA ALA A 211 -24.89 -3.57 -14.53
C ALA A 211 -24.61 -3.02 -13.12
N GLY A 212 -24.94 -3.77 -12.07
CA GLY A 212 -24.72 -3.37 -10.69
C GLY A 212 -23.23 -3.28 -10.34
N ILE A 213 -22.39 -4.21 -10.80
CA ILE A 213 -20.93 -4.10 -10.56
C ILE A 213 -20.35 -2.93 -11.36
N THR A 214 -20.82 -2.67 -12.58
CA THR A 214 -20.40 -1.49 -13.36
C THR A 214 -20.76 -0.21 -12.63
N PHE A 215 -21.99 -0.13 -12.11
CA PHE A 215 -22.47 1.00 -11.32
C PHE A 215 -21.68 1.19 -10.02
N LEU A 216 -21.17 0.12 -9.41
CA LEU A 216 -20.29 0.21 -8.24
C LEU A 216 -18.85 0.61 -8.61
N CYS A 217 -18.36 0.11 -9.74
CA CYS A 217 -16.99 0.31 -10.21
C CYS A 217 -16.71 1.77 -10.63
N ILE A 218 -17.66 2.43 -11.31
CA ILE A 218 -17.48 3.80 -11.83
C ILE A 218 -17.29 4.81 -10.67
N PRO A 219 -18.17 4.87 -9.64
CA PRO A 219 -17.96 5.73 -8.49
C PRO A 219 -16.70 5.35 -7.70
N ALA A 220 -16.42 4.07 -7.48
CA ALA A 220 -15.20 3.66 -6.78
C ALA A 220 -13.94 4.21 -7.47
N PHE A 221 -13.89 4.15 -8.80
CA PHE A 221 -12.82 4.76 -9.58
C PHE A 221 -12.79 6.28 -9.43
N ALA A 222 -13.93 6.94 -9.66
CA ALA A 222 -14.03 8.39 -9.61
C ALA A 222 -13.60 8.95 -8.24
N ILE A 223 -14.04 8.33 -7.15
CA ILE A 223 -13.73 8.77 -5.78
C ILE A 223 -12.23 8.61 -5.50
N LEU A 224 -11.60 7.49 -5.90
CA LEU A 224 -10.15 7.32 -5.77
C LEU A 224 -9.36 8.32 -6.60
N MET A 225 -9.75 8.55 -7.86
CA MET A 225 -9.03 9.48 -8.74
C MET A 225 -9.22 10.93 -8.29
N VAL A 226 -10.39 11.32 -7.80
CA VAL A 226 -10.61 12.64 -7.20
C VAL A 226 -9.73 12.80 -5.96
N SER A 227 -9.63 11.78 -5.10
CA SER A 227 -8.72 11.80 -3.95
C SER A 227 -7.26 12.04 -4.38
N VAL A 228 -6.81 11.38 -5.45
CA VAL A 228 -5.47 11.61 -6.03
C VAL A 228 -5.29 13.04 -6.52
N LEU A 229 -6.31 13.64 -7.11
CA LEU A 229 -6.25 15.01 -7.64
C LEU A 229 -6.32 16.09 -6.56
N THR A 230 -6.98 15.82 -5.42
CA THR A 230 -7.17 16.80 -4.34
C THR A 230 -6.04 16.79 -3.31
N ASN A 231 -5.46 15.62 -3.02
CA ASN A 231 -4.41 15.49 -2.01
C ASN A 231 -3.03 15.84 -2.57
N ASN A 232 -2.08 16.15 -1.69
CA ASN A 232 -0.70 16.38 -2.11
C ASN A 232 -0.09 15.11 -2.73
N PRO A 233 0.70 15.24 -3.81
CA PRO A 233 1.40 14.11 -4.39
C PRO A 233 2.43 13.56 -3.38
N GLU A 234 2.71 12.27 -3.47
CA GLU A 234 3.76 11.63 -2.68
C GLU A 234 5.14 12.22 -3.05
N ASP A 235 6.01 12.40 -2.05
CA ASP A 235 7.33 13.02 -2.23
C ASP A 235 8.18 12.29 -3.30
N SER A 236 8.10 10.96 -3.35
CA SER A 236 8.79 10.14 -4.36
C SER A 236 8.32 10.46 -5.78
N THR A 237 7.01 10.70 -5.96
CA THR A 237 6.41 10.99 -7.26
C THR A 237 6.70 12.43 -7.67
N PHE A 238 6.71 13.36 -6.72
CA PHE A 238 7.13 14.74 -6.97
C PHE A 238 8.60 14.80 -7.44
N LYS A 239 9.50 14.10 -6.73
CA LYS A 239 10.90 13.95 -7.13
C LYS A 239 11.05 13.33 -8.52
N ALA A 240 10.22 12.36 -8.90
CA ALA A 240 10.24 11.80 -10.26
C ALA A 240 9.95 12.85 -11.34
N VAL A 241 9.02 13.79 -11.09
CA VAL A 241 8.71 14.91 -12.01
C VAL A 241 9.84 15.93 -12.05
N GLU A 242 10.39 16.30 -10.89
CA GLU A 242 11.53 17.21 -10.80
C GLU A 242 12.74 16.67 -11.57
N HIS A 243 13.11 15.41 -11.31
CA HIS A 243 14.17 14.74 -12.06
C HIS A 243 13.79 14.64 -13.55
N GLY A 244 12.55 14.25 -13.89
CA GLY A 244 12.06 14.17 -15.27
C GLY A 244 12.28 15.47 -16.06
N ARG A 245 11.95 16.59 -15.45
CA ARG A 245 12.18 17.92 -16.01
C ARG A 245 13.66 18.25 -16.14
N ALA A 246 14.46 17.94 -15.12
CA ALA A 246 15.90 18.12 -15.20
C ALA A 246 16.52 17.31 -16.34
N LEU A 247 15.96 16.15 -16.71
CA LEU A 247 16.37 15.41 -17.90
C LEU A 247 16.16 16.20 -19.19
N LEU A 248 15.00 16.87 -19.34
CA LEU A 248 14.69 17.67 -20.52
C LEU A 248 15.61 18.89 -20.64
N GLU A 249 15.97 19.47 -19.51
CA GLU A 249 16.87 20.62 -19.42
C GLU A 249 18.35 20.22 -19.48
N ARG A 250 18.65 18.91 -19.54
CA ARG A 250 20.01 18.36 -19.45
C ARG A 250 20.78 18.91 -18.23
N ARG A 251 20.07 19.04 -17.11
CA ARG A 251 20.57 19.58 -15.85
C ARG A 251 20.79 18.43 -14.86
N ASP A 252 21.90 18.49 -14.14
CA ASP A 252 22.11 17.63 -12.98
C ASP A 252 21.33 18.17 -11.76
N VAL A 253 20.45 17.34 -11.18
CA VAL A 253 19.88 17.59 -9.85
C VAL A 253 20.91 17.15 -8.82
N GLN A 254 21.38 18.09 -8.00
CA GLN A 254 22.37 17.84 -6.96
C GLN A 254 21.68 17.05 -5.83
N VAL A 255 22.05 15.79 -5.68
CA VAL A 255 21.52 14.91 -4.62
C VAL A 255 22.23 15.27 -3.32
N ASP A 256 21.49 15.76 -2.33
CA ASP A 256 22.05 16.08 -1.01
C ASP A 256 22.56 14.81 -0.31
N PRO A 257 23.87 14.69 -0.02
CA PRO A 257 24.44 13.50 0.62
C PRO A 257 23.94 13.26 2.05
N GLN A 258 23.39 14.28 2.74
CA GLN A 258 22.89 14.13 4.12
C GLN A 258 21.46 13.58 4.19
N THR A 259 20.70 13.65 3.10
CA THR A 259 19.39 13.02 2.96
C THR A 259 19.62 11.65 2.27
N GLY A 260 20.26 10.74 3.00
CA GLY A 260 20.85 9.52 2.47
C GLY A 260 19.94 8.70 1.55
N GLY A 261 20.52 8.20 0.45
CA GLY A 261 20.23 6.94 -0.26
C GLY A 261 18.83 6.62 -0.81
N ASP A 262 17.75 7.13 -0.23
CA ASP A 262 16.43 6.48 -0.28
C ASP A 262 15.41 7.13 -1.22
N THR A 263 15.77 8.19 -1.95
CA THR A 263 14.78 8.95 -2.74
C THR A 263 15.21 9.35 -4.14
N GLN A 264 16.13 8.61 -4.78
CA GLN A 264 16.30 8.78 -6.22
C GLN A 264 15.17 8.06 -6.97
N PRO A 265 14.38 8.76 -7.81
CA PRO A 265 13.29 8.14 -8.55
C PRO A 265 13.81 7.12 -9.57
N ALA A 266 13.01 6.10 -9.85
CA ALA A 266 13.42 5.05 -10.77
C ALA A 266 13.63 5.60 -12.21
N PRO A 267 14.49 4.97 -13.04
CA PRO A 267 14.77 5.42 -14.40
C PRO A 267 13.52 5.54 -15.25
N THR A 268 12.63 4.54 -15.18
CA THR A 268 11.41 4.53 -15.96
C THR A 268 10.44 5.61 -15.50
N GLU A 269 10.32 5.84 -14.18
CA GLU A 269 9.49 6.93 -13.64
C GLU A 269 9.99 8.28 -14.13
N THR A 270 11.30 8.50 -14.04
CA THR A 270 11.95 9.72 -14.49
C THR A 270 11.77 9.93 -15.99
N LEU A 271 11.91 8.88 -16.81
CA LEU A 271 11.71 8.96 -18.26
C LEU A 271 10.26 9.28 -18.63
N ILE A 272 9.29 8.64 -17.98
CA ILE A 272 7.86 8.90 -18.21
C ILE A 272 7.49 10.32 -17.75
N ALA A 273 8.02 10.74 -16.60
CA ALA A 273 7.80 12.07 -16.08
C ALA A 273 8.43 13.16 -16.96
N ALA A 274 9.61 12.89 -17.56
CA ALA A 274 10.19 13.75 -18.60
C ALA A 274 9.26 13.88 -19.81
N GLY A 275 8.62 12.78 -20.25
CA GLY A 275 7.61 12.84 -21.31
C GLY A 275 6.41 13.72 -20.94
N GLY A 276 5.91 13.60 -19.71
CA GLY A 276 4.82 14.44 -19.19
C GLY A 276 5.20 15.92 -19.12
N ALA A 277 6.38 16.22 -18.59
CA ALA A 277 6.91 17.58 -18.51
C ALA A 277 7.12 18.20 -19.91
N ALA A 278 7.59 17.43 -20.88
CA ALA A 278 7.76 17.90 -22.26
C ALA A 278 6.41 18.26 -22.88
N MET A 279 5.38 17.44 -22.66
CA MET A 279 4.02 17.72 -23.13
C MET A 279 3.42 18.97 -22.46
N ALA A 280 3.71 19.20 -21.18
CA ALA A 280 3.29 20.41 -20.45
C ALA A 280 3.99 21.67 -20.97
N GLN A 281 5.29 21.59 -21.29
CA GLN A 281 6.06 22.68 -21.91
C GLN A 281 5.51 23.01 -23.31
N LEU A 282 5.21 21.99 -24.12
CA LEU A 282 4.60 22.17 -25.45
C LEU A 282 3.20 22.79 -25.38
N SER A 283 2.45 22.49 -24.33
CA SER A 283 1.11 23.04 -24.10
C SER A 283 1.13 24.45 -23.48
N GLY A 284 2.30 25.03 -23.23
CA GLY A 284 2.46 26.35 -22.62
C GLY A 284 2.12 26.42 -21.12
N HIS A 285 1.88 25.28 -20.47
CA HIS A 285 1.52 25.22 -19.05
C HIS A 285 2.74 25.11 -18.13
N LEU A 286 3.93 24.81 -18.67
CA LEU A 286 5.18 24.76 -17.91
C LEU A 286 6.25 25.62 -18.60
N PRO A 287 6.86 26.61 -17.91
CA PRO A 287 7.89 27.44 -18.50
C PRO A 287 9.19 26.65 -18.76
N LYS A 288 9.88 26.98 -19.85
CA LYS A 288 11.12 26.30 -20.30
C LYS A 288 12.36 26.66 -19.46
N SER A 289 12.26 27.66 -18.58
CA SER A 289 13.36 28.11 -17.73
C SER A 289 12.82 28.50 -16.36
N PRO A 290 13.47 28.14 -15.23
CA PRO A 290 13.00 28.40 -13.87
C PRO A 290 13.12 29.89 -13.44
N ALA A 291 13.21 30.82 -14.40
CA ALA A 291 13.35 32.26 -14.15
C ALA A 291 12.02 32.98 -13.85
N GLY A 292 10.92 32.23 -13.72
CA GLY A 292 9.61 32.73 -13.29
C GLY A 292 9.31 32.37 -11.83
N ASP A 293 8.19 32.87 -11.29
CA ASP A 293 7.75 32.63 -9.91
C ASP A 293 7.82 31.12 -9.55
N SER A 294 8.61 30.79 -8.53
CA SER A 294 8.88 29.40 -8.13
C SER A 294 7.64 28.68 -7.60
N SER A 295 6.64 29.43 -7.12
CA SER A 295 5.36 28.91 -6.62
C SER A 295 4.52 28.27 -7.72
N ASP A 296 4.29 28.97 -8.84
CA ASP A 296 3.46 28.47 -9.95
C ASP A 296 4.05 27.21 -10.58
N THR A 297 5.38 27.17 -10.71
CA THR A 297 6.09 26.00 -11.22
C THR A 297 5.84 24.74 -10.38
N GLY A 298 5.92 24.87 -9.05
CA GLY A 298 5.65 23.77 -8.12
C GLY A 298 4.21 23.26 -8.19
N THR A 299 3.23 24.13 -8.44
CA THR A 299 1.83 23.71 -8.61
C THR A 299 1.61 22.86 -9.86
N VAL A 300 2.27 23.21 -10.98
CA VAL A 300 2.18 22.46 -12.24
C VAL A 300 2.90 21.11 -12.10
N GLU A 301 4.07 21.07 -11.47
CA GLU A 301 4.80 19.82 -11.21
C GLU A 301 4.01 18.88 -10.29
N ALA A 302 3.36 19.42 -9.25
CA ALA A 302 2.44 18.66 -8.41
C ALA A 302 1.24 18.13 -9.19
N LEU A 303 0.65 18.93 -10.10
CA LEU A 303 -0.43 18.50 -10.97
C LEU A 303 0.02 17.37 -11.92
N LEU A 304 1.22 17.48 -12.50
CA LEU A 304 1.80 16.44 -13.35
C LEU A 304 1.99 15.13 -12.59
N ALA A 305 2.53 15.19 -11.37
CA ALA A 305 2.68 14.02 -10.50
C ALA A 305 1.32 13.31 -10.27
N ARG A 306 0.26 14.07 -9.96
CA ARG A 306 -1.09 13.54 -9.78
C ARG A 306 -1.66 12.92 -11.06
N ILE A 307 -1.47 13.58 -12.21
CA ILE A 307 -1.93 13.07 -13.52
C ILE A 307 -1.25 11.74 -13.86
N LEU A 308 0.06 11.59 -13.61
CA LEU A 308 0.79 10.35 -13.87
C LEU A 308 0.22 9.18 -13.05
N VAL A 309 -0.12 9.41 -11.79
CA VAL A 309 -0.76 8.40 -10.92
C VAL A 309 -2.15 8.01 -11.44
N VAL A 310 -2.97 9.00 -11.84
CA VAL A 310 -4.30 8.75 -12.43
C VAL A 310 -4.18 7.92 -13.72
N ILE A 311 -3.20 8.24 -14.58
CA ILE A 311 -2.93 7.47 -15.80
C ILE A 311 -2.53 6.04 -15.44
N ALA A 312 -1.63 5.85 -14.47
CA ALA A 312 -1.17 4.52 -14.06
C ALA A 312 -2.34 3.62 -13.58
N HIS A 313 -3.21 4.13 -12.70
CA HIS A 313 -4.41 3.40 -12.26
C HIS A 313 -5.41 3.15 -13.39
N THR A 314 -5.58 4.11 -14.29
CA THR A 314 -6.42 3.93 -15.49
C THR A 314 -5.89 2.78 -16.35
N PHE A 315 -4.58 2.69 -16.54
CA PHE A 315 -3.95 1.58 -17.26
C PHE A 315 -4.16 0.23 -16.56
N VAL A 316 -4.08 0.17 -15.22
CA VAL A 316 -4.42 -1.06 -14.47
C VAL A 316 -5.86 -1.49 -14.75
N VAL A 317 -6.83 -0.58 -14.58
CA VAL A 317 -8.26 -0.87 -14.78
C VAL A 317 -8.56 -1.30 -16.22
N LEU A 318 -8.07 -0.54 -17.21
CA LEU A 318 -8.24 -0.90 -18.62
C LEU A 318 -7.57 -2.22 -18.97
N GLY A 319 -6.40 -2.51 -18.39
CA GLY A 319 -5.70 -3.78 -18.55
C GLY A 319 -6.51 -4.97 -18.00
N LEU A 320 -7.07 -4.85 -16.79
CA LEU A 320 -7.94 -5.87 -16.20
C LEU A 320 -9.22 -6.10 -17.04
N LEU A 321 -9.85 -5.02 -17.53
CA LEU A 321 -10.98 -5.10 -18.44
C LEU A 321 -10.62 -5.81 -19.76
N MET A 322 -9.45 -5.46 -20.34
CA MET A 322 -8.99 -6.06 -21.58
C MET A 322 -8.70 -7.56 -21.42
N ILE A 323 -8.05 -7.97 -20.34
CA ILE A 323 -7.80 -9.39 -20.03
C ILE A 323 -9.13 -10.14 -19.84
N GLY A 324 -10.07 -9.57 -19.09
CA GLY A 324 -11.41 -10.15 -18.92
C GLY A 324 -12.12 -10.37 -20.26
N ARG A 325 -12.07 -9.36 -21.14
CA ARG A 325 -12.69 -9.44 -22.47
C ARG A 325 -11.98 -10.40 -23.42
N GLN A 326 -10.65 -10.30 -23.53
CA GLN A 326 -9.87 -10.97 -24.56
C GLN A 326 -9.47 -12.40 -24.17
N HIS A 327 -9.05 -12.62 -22.92
CA HIS A 327 -8.53 -13.90 -22.48
C HIS A 327 -9.59 -14.72 -21.74
N PHE A 328 -10.44 -14.07 -20.93
CA PHE A 328 -11.48 -14.78 -20.17
C PHE A 328 -12.81 -14.88 -20.90
N ALA A 329 -12.96 -14.19 -22.04
CA ALA A 329 -14.19 -14.11 -22.83
C ALA A 329 -15.42 -13.68 -22.01
N SER A 330 -15.21 -12.86 -20.97
CA SER A 330 -16.26 -12.33 -20.11
C SER A 330 -15.91 -10.93 -19.63
N LEU A 331 -16.69 -9.95 -20.11
CA LEU A 331 -16.55 -8.57 -19.65
C LEU A 331 -16.91 -8.43 -18.16
N GLN A 332 -17.89 -9.21 -17.69
CA GLN A 332 -18.29 -9.23 -16.29
C GLN A 332 -17.09 -9.54 -15.38
N LEU A 333 -16.29 -10.57 -15.67
CA LEU A 333 -15.08 -10.87 -14.89
C LEU A 333 -14.07 -9.72 -14.91
N GLY A 334 -13.89 -9.06 -16.06
CA GLY A 334 -13.04 -7.87 -16.18
C GLY A 334 -13.48 -6.73 -15.27
N ILE A 335 -14.78 -6.41 -15.29
CA ILE A 335 -15.38 -5.36 -14.46
C ILE A 335 -15.27 -5.74 -12.98
N SER A 336 -15.45 -7.02 -12.64
CA SER A 336 -15.35 -7.52 -11.27
C SER A 336 -13.94 -7.46 -10.70
N MET A 337 -12.91 -7.82 -11.48
CA MET A 337 -11.52 -7.65 -11.06
C MET A 337 -11.19 -6.18 -10.83
N SER A 338 -11.61 -5.31 -11.75
CA SER A 338 -11.39 -3.87 -11.66
C SER A 338 -12.10 -3.27 -10.44
N CYS A 339 -13.35 -3.67 -10.21
CA CYS A 339 -14.13 -3.24 -9.06
C CYS A 339 -13.50 -3.71 -7.74
N LEU A 340 -13.06 -4.97 -7.64
CA LEU A 340 -12.38 -5.46 -6.44
C LEU A 340 -11.04 -4.76 -6.21
N TYR A 341 -10.26 -4.50 -7.26
CA TYR A 341 -9.03 -3.71 -7.17
C TYR A 341 -9.29 -2.34 -6.53
N LEU A 342 -10.31 -1.62 -7.00
CA LEU A 342 -10.66 -0.28 -6.52
C LEU A 342 -11.29 -0.28 -5.12
N LEU A 343 -11.98 -1.35 -4.74
CA LEU A 343 -12.63 -1.44 -3.42
C LEU A 343 -11.67 -1.88 -2.31
N LEU A 344 -10.53 -2.50 -2.63
CA LEU A 344 -9.65 -3.03 -1.59
C LEU A 344 -8.96 -1.90 -0.79
N PRO A 345 -8.95 -1.99 0.56
CA PRO A 345 -8.35 -0.95 1.38
C PRO A 345 -6.89 -0.62 1.07
N CYS A 346 -6.09 -1.62 0.71
CA CYS A 346 -4.69 -1.46 0.36
C CYS A 346 -4.49 -0.60 -0.88
N THR A 347 -5.42 -0.65 -1.85
CA THR A 347 -5.39 0.24 -3.02
C THR A 347 -5.65 1.68 -2.63
N ALA A 348 -6.57 1.92 -1.69
CA ALA A 348 -6.91 3.28 -1.27
C ALA A 348 -5.79 3.94 -0.45
N VAL A 349 -5.11 3.21 0.44
CA VAL A 349 -4.03 3.77 1.28
C VAL A 349 -2.77 4.10 0.47
N ASN A 350 -2.50 3.31 -0.58
CA ASN A 350 -1.31 3.46 -1.44
C ASN A 350 -1.69 4.03 -2.82
N VAL A 351 -2.86 4.68 -2.94
CA VAL A 351 -3.36 5.16 -4.24
C VAL A 351 -2.44 6.21 -4.86
N HIS A 352 -1.70 6.97 -4.04
CA HIS A 352 -0.83 8.07 -4.46
C HIS A 352 0.58 7.63 -4.90
N GLU A 353 0.95 6.37 -4.67
CA GLU A 353 2.32 5.86 -4.88
C GLU A 353 2.54 5.42 -6.34
N LEU A 354 3.10 6.30 -7.18
CA LEU A 354 3.35 5.98 -8.60
C LEU A 354 4.27 4.76 -8.77
N ASN A 355 5.31 4.67 -7.95
CA ASN A 355 6.30 3.61 -7.93
C ASN A 355 5.70 2.22 -7.67
N HIS A 356 4.57 2.13 -6.96
CA HIS A 356 3.89 0.85 -6.72
C HIS A 356 2.93 0.47 -7.85
N VAL A 357 2.25 1.44 -8.45
CA VAL A 357 1.18 1.21 -9.45
C VAL A 357 1.75 1.01 -10.85
N LEU A 358 2.76 1.79 -11.24
CA LEU A 358 3.32 1.79 -12.59
C LEU A 358 3.89 0.42 -13.02
N PRO A 359 4.75 -0.28 -12.24
CA PRO A 359 5.19 -1.63 -12.59
C PRO A 359 4.01 -2.60 -12.70
N ALA A 360 3.03 -2.52 -11.80
CA ALA A 360 1.85 -3.36 -11.85
C ALA A 360 1.04 -3.13 -13.14
N ALA A 361 0.88 -1.86 -13.57
CA ALA A 361 0.25 -1.50 -14.83
C ALA A 361 0.98 -2.09 -16.04
N CYS A 362 2.31 -1.95 -16.08
CA CYS A 362 3.15 -2.54 -17.13
C CYS A 362 3.03 -4.07 -17.16
N LEU A 363 3.05 -4.75 -16.01
CA LEU A 363 2.91 -6.21 -15.91
C LEU A 363 1.53 -6.70 -16.37
N VAL A 364 0.45 -6.01 -16.00
CA VAL A 364 -0.90 -6.32 -16.46
C VAL A 364 -0.97 -6.22 -17.98
N TRP A 365 -0.44 -5.15 -18.59
CA TRP A 365 -0.43 -5.01 -20.04
C TRP A 365 0.52 -5.99 -20.74
N ALA A 366 1.62 -6.39 -20.10
CA ALA A 366 2.52 -7.42 -20.63
C ALA A 366 1.78 -8.77 -20.73
N ILE A 367 0.99 -9.13 -19.72
CA ILE A 367 0.11 -10.32 -19.76
C ILE A 367 -1.01 -10.14 -20.77
N ALA A 368 -1.62 -8.97 -20.82
CA ALA A 368 -2.71 -8.72 -21.76
C ALA A 368 -2.21 -8.86 -23.22
N SER A 369 -0.96 -8.48 -23.48
CA SER A 369 -0.27 -8.59 -24.77
C SER A 369 0.64 -9.82 -24.91
N TYR A 370 0.48 -10.86 -24.08
CA TYR A 370 1.41 -12.01 -24.03
C TYR A 370 1.65 -12.70 -25.38
N ARG A 371 0.74 -12.59 -26.35
CA ARG A 371 0.91 -13.16 -27.70
C ARG A 371 2.04 -12.49 -28.50
N ASN A 372 2.42 -11.26 -28.17
CA ASN A 372 3.45 -10.51 -28.87
C ASN A 372 4.70 -10.39 -27.98
N PRO A 373 5.75 -11.20 -28.21
CA PRO A 373 6.94 -11.21 -27.34
C PRO A 373 7.66 -9.86 -27.29
N VAL A 374 7.62 -9.09 -28.38
CA VAL A 374 8.22 -7.75 -28.43
C VAL A 374 7.51 -6.78 -27.49
N VAL A 375 6.17 -6.70 -27.56
CA VAL A 375 5.36 -5.79 -26.74
C VAL A 375 5.46 -6.18 -25.26
N ALA A 376 5.35 -7.48 -24.96
CA ALA A 376 5.53 -7.99 -23.60
C ALA A 376 6.93 -7.67 -23.06
N GLY A 377 7.98 -7.84 -23.86
CA GLY A 377 9.35 -7.51 -23.46
C GLY A 377 9.59 -6.01 -23.27
N VAL A 378 8.98 -5.14 -24.09
CA VAL A 378 9.03 -3.69 -23.87
C VAL A 378 8.38 -3.32 -22.54
N LEU A 379 7.16 -3.82 -22.28
CA LEU A 379 6.43 -3.52 -21.05
C LEU A 379 7.11 -4.09 -19.81
N LEU A 380 7.65 -5.30 -19.89
CA LEU A 380 8.39 -5.91 -18.78
C LEU A 380 9.76 -5.24 -18.58
N GLY A 381 10.40 -4.76 -19.65
CA GLY A 381 11.60 -3.92 -19.57
C GLY A 381 11.32 -2.59 -18.86
N LEU A 382 10.21 -1.92 -19.21
CA LEU A 382 9.77 -0.70 -18.51
C LEU A 382 9.48 -0.98 -17.03
N ALA A 383 8.80 -2.09 -16.71
CA ALA A 383 8.56 -2.52 -15.33
C ALA A 383 9.86 -2.82 -14.57
N SER A 384 10.87 -3.41 -15.22
CA SER A 384 12.18 -3.64 -14.59
C SER A 384 12.95 -2.35 -14.32
N GLY A 385 12.71 -1.31 -15.13
CA GLY A 385 13.26 0.02 -14.91
C GLY A 385 12.45 0.88 -13.93
N THR A 386 11.26 0.46 -13.49
CA THR A 386 10.61 1.07 -12.32
C THR A 386 11.03 0.34 -11.04
N LEU A 387 10.94 -0.99 -11.03
CA LEU A 387 11.33 -1.81 -9.89
C LEU A 387 12.15 -3.01 -10.33
N PHE A 388 13.33 -3.16 -9.72
CA PHE A 388 14.31 -4.15 -10.13
C PHE A 388 13.79 -5.60 -9.99
N PHE A 389 12.84 -5.87 -9.09
CA PHE A 389 12.31 -7.23 -8.95
C PHE A 389 11.67 -7.76 -10.25
N ALA A 390 11.13 -6.89 -11.10
CA ALA A 390 10.52 -7.31 -12.36
C ALA A 390 11.57 -7.87 -13.33
N ALA A 391 12.85 -7.55 -13.16
CA ALA A 391 13.95 -8.18 -13.89
C ALA A 391 14.05 -9.69 -13.61
N PHE A 392 13.67 -10.15 -12.41
CA PHE A 392 13.65 -11.59 -12.09
C PHE A 392 12.54 -12.36 -12.82
N LEU A 393 11.57 -11.68 -13.43
CA LEU A 393 10.58 -12.32 -14.29
C LEU A 393 11.14 -12.63 -15.69
N LEU A 394 12.21 -11.94 -16.12
CA LEU A 394 12.76 -12.08 -17.48
C LEU A 394 13.14 -13.53 -17.85
N PRO A 395 13.81 -14.32 -16.98
CA PRO A 395 14.13 -15.71 -17.29
C PRO A 395 12.86 -16.57 -17.48
N LEU A 396 11.84 -16.37 -16.64
CA LEU A 396 10.58 -17.12 -16.71
C LEU A 396 9.85 -16.83 -18.04
N TRP A 397 9.79 -15.57 -18.44
CA TRP A 397 9.13 -15.14 -19.67
C TRP A 397 9.92 -15.56 -20.92
N ALA A 398 11.25 -15.50 -20.89
CA ALA A 398 12.09 -15.99 -21.98
C ALA A 398 11.87 -17.49 -22.23
N VAL A 399 11.80 -18.30 -21.17
CA VAL A 399 11.51 -19.74 -21.26
C VAL A 399 10.09 -20.00 -21.77
N PHE A 400 9.11 -19.22 -21.32
CA PHE A 400 7.72 -19.31 -21.79
C PHE A 400 7.61 -19.15 -23.31
N TYR A 401 8.30 -18.16 -23.89
CA TYR A 401 8.25 -17.89 -25.32
C TYR A 401 9.00 -18.89 -26.21
N GLY A 402 9.89 -19.72 -25.64
CA GLY A 402 10.67 -20.69 -26.42
C GLY A 402 11.83 -20.07 -27.19
N LYS A 403 12.38 -20.81 -28.16
CA LYS A 403 13.67 -20.47 -28.80
C LYS A 403 13.54 -19.22 -29.67
N ASN A 404 12.51 -19.15 -30.50
CA ASN A 404 12.36 -18.07 -31.48
C ASN A 404 11.63 -16.88 -30.88
N GLY A 405 10.58 -17.13 -30.09
CA GLY A 405 9.86 -16.08 -29.38
C GLY A 405 10.70 -15.44 -28.28
N GLY A 406 11.48 -16.26 -27.55
CA GLY A 406 12.31 -15.80 -26.44
C GLY A 406 13.41 -14.84 -26.90
N LEU A 407 14.01 -15.06 -28.07
CA LEU A 407 15.02 -14.14 -28.61
C LEU A 407 14.43 -12.75 -28.90
N ARG A 408 13.25 -12.69 -29.53
CA ARG A 408 12.56 -11.41 -29.81
C ARG A 408 12.21 -10.65 -28.54
N PHE A 409 11.79 -11.39 -27.52
CA PHE A 409 11.50 -10.86 -26.18
C PHE A 409 12.77 -10.31 -25.50
N VAL A 410 13.87 -11.07 -25.50
CA VAL A 410 15.13 -10.61 -24.89
C VAL A 410 15.68 -9.38 -25.62
N VAL A 411 15.64 -9.36 -26.96
CA VAL A 411 16.09 -8.20 -27.74
C VAL A 411 15.27 -6.95 -27.41
N SER A 412 13.95 -7.07 -27.24
CA SER A 412 13.13 -5.90 -26.89
C SER A 412 13.38 -5.40 -25.47
N VAL A 413 13.59 -6.30 -24.50
CA VAL A 413 13.99 -5.94 -23.13
C VAL A 413 15.34 -5.22 -23.14
N LEU A 414 16.34 -5.76 -23.85
CA LEU A 414 17.66 -5.13 -23.98
C LEU A 414 17.58 -3.76 -24.66
N GLY A 415 16.69 -3.62 -25.66
CA GLY A 415 16.42 -2.33 -26.31
C GLY A 415 15.92 -1.28 -25.32
N ILE A 416 14.96 -1.63 -24.45
CA ILE A 416 14.49 -0.71 -23.40
C ILE A 416 15.58 -0.42 -22.36
N GLY A 417 16.35 -1.43 -21.95
CA GLY A 417 17.50 -1.24 -21.08
C GLY A 417 18.52 -0.24 -21.66
N ALA A 418 18.81 -0.35 -22.97
CA ALA A 418 19.69 0.59 -23.66
C ALA A 418 19.11 2.00 -23.71
N VAL A 419 17.81 2.16 -23.91
CA VAL A 419 17.14 3.48 -23.86
C VAL A 419 17.28 4.09 -22.47
N LEU A 420 16.99 3.33 -21.40
CA LEU A 420 17.09 3.82 -20.02
C LEU A 420 18.53 4.20 -19.64
N ILE A 421 19.51 3.38 -20.03
CA ILE A 421 20.94 3.68 -19.82
C ILE A 421 21.35 4.92 -20.60
N THR A 422 20.89 5.05 -21.85
CA THR A 422 21.18 6.24 -22.69
C THR A 422 20.56 7.49 -22.09
N SER A 423 19.33 7.41 -21.58
CA SER A 423 18.72 8.50 -20.83
C SER A 423 19.60 8.89 -19.66
N LEU A 424 20.05 7.93 -18.84
CA LEU A 424 20.96 8.18 -17.71
C LEU A 424 22.27 8.87 -18.13
N LEU A 425 22.88 8.41 -19.23
CA LEU A 425 24.10 8.98 -19.80
C LEU A 425 23.94 10.43 -20.26
N LEU A 426 22.77 10.80 -20.82
CA LEU A 426 22.52 12.17 -21.27
C LEU A 426 22.43 13.18 -20.11
N ILE A 427 22.13 12.68 -18.92
CA ILE A 427 21.88 13.48 -17.72
C ILE A 427 23.14 13.65 -16.90
N SER A 428 23.95 12.60 -16.77
CA SER A 428 25.20 12.64 -16.03
C SER A 428 26.20 13.60 -16.67
N GLY A 429 26.59 14.66 -15.95
CA GLY A 429 27.65 15.56 -16.39
C GLY A 429 29.04 14.93 -16.45
N ASP A 430 29.30 13.89 -15.63
CA ASP A 430 30.60 13.26 -15.44
C ASP A 430 30.51 11.73 -15.42
N ALA A 431 31.63 11.05 -15.72
CA ALA A 431 31.70 9.59 -15.66
C ALA A 431 31.46 9.03 -14.24
N SER A 432 31.91 9.74 -13.21
CA SER A 432 31.69 9.38 -11.80
C SER A 432 30.24 9.60 -11.36
N SER A 433 29.59 10.66 -11.84
CA SER A 433 28.17 10.91 -11.56
C SER A 433 27.28 9.91 -12.30
N PHE A 434 27.67 9.48 -13.51
CA PHE A 434 27.03 8.37 -14.20
C PHE A 434 27.14 7.06 -13.41
N THR A 435 28.35 6.66 -12.98
CA THR A 435 28.53 5.40 -12.26
C THR A 435 27.81 5.42 -10.92
N ASN A 436 27.85 6.54 -10.19
CA ASN A 436 27.12 6.68 -8.94
C ASN A 436 25.61 6.59 -9.20
N LYS A 437 25.08 7.34 -10.17
CA LYS A 437 23.66 7.24 -10.52
C LYS A 437 23.30 5.83 -10.97
N LEU A 438 24.09 5.17 -11.81
CA LEU A 438 23.80 3.81 -12.27
C LEU A 438 23.81 2.82 -11.10
N VAL A 439 24.76 2.91 -10.18
CA VAL A 439 24.85 2.02 -9.01
C VAL A 439 23.70 2.28 -8.03
N THR A 440 23.43 3.54 -7.70
CA THR A 440 22.33 3.93 -6.80
C THR A 440 20.98 3.55 -7.41
N THR A 441 20.82 3.72 -8.72
CA THR A 441 19.55 3.45 -9.40
C THR A 441 19.33 1.97 -9.70
N ALA A 442 20.42 1.23 -9.95
CA ALA A 442 20.38 -0.23 -9.99
C ALA A 442 20.10 -0.83 -8.60
N ASN A 443 20.11 0.00 -7.54
CA ASN A 443 19.80 -0.28 -6.15
C ASN A 443 19.97 -1.76 -5.85
N TRP A 444 21.23 -2.23 -5.90
CA TRP A 444 21.54 -3.66 -5.84
C TRP A 444 20.93 -4.19 -4.55
N THR A 445 19.75 -4.79 -4.65
CA THR A 445 18.96 -5.19 -3.48
C THR A 445 19.72 -6.22 -2.67
N ALA A 446 20.55 -7.03 -3.33
CA ALA A 446 21.50 -7.94 -2.70
C ALA A 446 22.67 -7.25 -1.98
N TYR A 447 23.12 -6.08 -2.45
CA TYR A 447 24.14 -5.29 -1.78
C TYR A 447 23.54 -4.51 -0.60
N ARG A 448 22.37 -3.89 -0.77
CA ARG A 448 21.63 -3.26 0.34
C ARG A 448 21.19 -4.27 1.41
N LEU A 449 20.89 -5.51 1.01
CA LEU A 449 20.68 -6.63 1.94
C LEU A 449 21.91 -6.90 2.81
N LEU A 450 23.13 -6.54 2.40
CA LEU A 450 24.38 -6.84 3.09
C LEU A 450 25.08 -5.59 3.68
N ASP A 451 24.74 -4.39 3.19
CA ASP A 451 25.46 -3.12 3.46
C ASP A 451 24.69 -2.16 4.40
N ASP A 452 23.55 -2.56 4.97
CA ASP A 452 22.92 -1.80 6.08
C ASP A 452 23.89 -1.82 7.27
N SER A 453 24.78 -0.82 7.31
CA SER A 453 25.65 -0.54 8.45
C SER A 453 24.77 -0.35 9.69
N PRO A 454 25.10 -1.02 10.82
CA PRO A 454 24.23 -1.07 12.00
C PRO A 454 24.24 0.28 12.73
N THR A 455 23.51 1.26 12.22
CA THR A 455 23.30 2.53 12.92
C THR A 455 22.14 2.48 13.91
N ASP A 456 21.27 1.46 13.83
CA ASP A 456 20.24 1.14 14.85
C ASP A 456 20.23 -0.37 15.14
N GLY A 457 20.89 -0.78 16.23
CA GLY A 457 21.43 -2.13 16.43
C GLY A 457 20.46 -3.31 16.63
N ASP A 458 19.18 -3.10 17.00
CA ASP A 458 18.31 -4.22 17.39
C ASP A 458 17.18 -4.53 16.38
N ALA A 459 16.56 -3.51 15.78
CA ALA A 459 15.48 -3.71 14.81
C ALA A 459 16.01 -4.18 13.44
N THR A 460 17.17 -3.68 13.03
CA THR A 460 17.81 -3.99 11.73
C THR A 460 18.33 -5.43 11.66
N LEU A 461 18.96 -5.93 12.73
CA LEU A 461 19.41 -7.32 12.84
C LEU A 461 18.22 -8.29 12.71
N SER A 462 17.10 -8.01 13.37
CA SER A 462 15.91 -8.88 13.34
C SER A 462 15.31 -9.04 11.93
N GLN A 463 15.33 -7.96 11.12
CA GLN A 463 14.83 -7.98 9.75
C GLN A 463 15.78 -8.72 8.81
N LEU A 464 17.09 -8.57 9.01
CA LEU A 464 18.12 -9.25 8.21
C LEU A 464 17.98 -10.79 8.27
N PHE A 465 17.72 -11.33 9.46
CA PHE A 465 17.49 -12.77 9.67
C PHE A 465 16.30 -13.32 8.88
N ILE A 466 15.30 -12.49 8.56
CA ILE A 466 14.13 -12.90 7.78
C ILE A 466 14.40 -12.73 6.28
N ARG A 467 15.07 -11.64 5.87
CA ARG A 467 15.28 -11.31 4.46
C ARG A 467 16.21 -12.30 3.75
N ILE A 468 17.32 -12.74 4.38
CA ILE A 468 18.28 -13.68 3.75
C ILE A 468 17.63 -15.03 3.42
N PRO A 469 16.93 -15.72 4.35
CA PRO A 469 16.21 -16.95 4.02
C PRO A 469 15.14 -16.75 2.95
N MET A 470 14.39 -15.65 2.99
CA MET A 470 13.36 -15.36 1.99
C MET A 470 13.95 -15.11 0.60
N ALA A 471 15.10 -14.43 0.51
CA ALA A 471 15.85 -14.30 -0.73
C ALA A 471 16.32 -15.67 -1.26
N ALA A 472 16.85 -16.54 -0.38
CA ALA A 472 17.26 -17.89 -0.76
C ALA A 472 16.06 -18.72 -1.29
N ILE A 473 14.93 -18.70 -0.59
CA ILE A 473 13.68 -19.35 -1.03
C ILE A 473 13.24 -18.79 -2.38
N PHE A 474 13.29 -17.47 -2.56
CA PHE A 474 12.96 -16.81 -3.81
C PHE A 474 13.82 -17.29 -4.99
N PHE A 475 15.14 -17.36 -4.83
CA PHE A 475 16.04 -17.83 -5.90
C PHE A 475 15.90 -19.32 -6.19
N VAL A 476 15.67 -20.15 -5.17
CA VAL A 476 15.33 -21.58 -5.35
C VAL A 476 14.03 -21.71 -6.13
N MET A 477 13.00 -20.94 -5.78
CA MET A 477 11.71 -20.93 -6.45
C MET A 477 11.83 -20.44 -7.91
N LEU A 478 12.56 -19.35 -8.15
CA LEU A 478 12.85 -18.82 -9.48
C LEU A 478 13.54 -19.86 -10.35
N THR A 479 14.57 -20.53 -9.82
CA THR A 479 15.30 -21.57 -10.54
C THR A 479 14.40 -22.78 -10.83
N ALA A 480 13.61 -23.22 -9.85
CA ALA A 480 12.68 -24.32 -10.04
C ALA A 480 11.62 -24.00 -11.12
N MET A 481 11.01 -22.82 -11.08
CA MET A 481 9.97 -22.42 -12.04
C MET A 481 10.52 -22.17 -13.46
N THR A 482 11.80 -21.84 -13.61
CA THR A 482 12.43 -21.55 -14.91
C THR A 482 13.06 -22.78 -15.56
N VAL A 483 13.73 -23.64 -14.78
CA VAL A 483 14.50 -24.78 -15.30
C VAL A 483 13.66 -26.05 -15.43
N LEU A 484 12.69 -26.28 -14.54
CA LEU A 484 11.87 -27.50 -14.59
C LEU A 484 11.01 -27.52 -15.86
N PRO A 485 10.92 -28.65 -16.58
CA PRO A 485 10.11 -28.78 -17.78
C PRO A 485 8.62 -28.77 -17.41
N ARG A 486 8.03 -27.58 -17.29
CA ARG A 486 6.60 -27.38 -17.02
C ARG A 486 5.83 -27.06 -18.30
N PRO A 487 4.52 -27.38 -18.35
CA PRO A 487 3.69 -26.99 -19.49
C PRO A 487 3.68 -25.48 -19.64
N ARG A 488 3.93 -25.00 -20.86
CA ARG A 488 4.03 -23.57 -21.20
C ARG A 488 2.64 -23.05 -21.57
N ASN A 489 1.82 -22.81 -20.56
CA ASN A 489 0.51 -22.20 -20.73
C ASN A 489 0.43 -20.86 -20.00
N LEU A 490 -0.57 -20.06 -20.35
CA LEU A 490 -0.81 -18.77 -19.72
C LEU A 490 -1.17 -18.90 -18.23
N GLU A 491 -1.79 -20.00 -17.82
CA GLU A 491 -2.09 -20.27 -16.40
C GLU A 491 -0.83 -20.29 -15.54
N ASN A 492 0.18 -21.06 -15.97
CA ASN A 492 1.43 -21.22 -15.24
C ASN A 492 2.26 -19.94 -15.30
N LEU A 493 2.32 -19.28 -16.46
CA LEU A 493 3.03 -18.00 -16.58
C LEU A 493 2.47 -16.98 -15.60
N LEU A 494 1.14 -16.84 -15.56
CA LEU A 494 0.45 -15.92 -14.69
C LEU A 494 0.66 -16.28 -13.21
N SER A 495 0.42 -17.54 -12.82
CA SER A 495 0.57 -17.95 -11.42
C SER A 495 2.01 -17.80 -10.93
N ASN A 496 2.98 -18.24 -11.72
CA ASN A 496 4.40 -18.18 -11.36
C ASN A 496 4.92 -16.74 -11.35
N SER A 497 4.48 -15.89 -12.28
CA SER A 497 4.81 -14.47 -12.24
C SER A 497 4.26 -13.81 -10.97
N THR A 498 2.98 -14.02 -10.65
CA THR A 498 2.37 -13.48 -9.42
C THR A 498 3.09 -14.02 -8.18
N CYS A 499 3.39 -15.31 -8.13
CA CYS A 499 4.10 -15.94 -7.01
C CYS A 499 5.49 -15.33 -6.79
N LEU A 500 6.26 -15.13 -7.87
CA LEU A 500 7.58 -14.50 -7.80
C LEU A 500 7.47 -13.04 -7.32
N VAL A 501 6.52 -12.25 -7.80
CA VAL A 501 6.35 -10.87 -7.33
C VAL A 501 5.97 -10.83 -5.84
N VAL A 502 5.06 -11.70 -5.40
CA VAL A 502 4.68 -11.82 -3.98
C VAL A 502 5.89 -12.24 -3.13
N ALA A 503 6.72 -13.16 -3.61
CA ALA A 503 7.91 -13.60 -2.88
C ALA A 503 9.03 -12.56 -2.87
N ALA A 504 9.16 -11.76 -3.93
CA ALA A 504 10.15 -10.69 -4.02
C ALA A 504 9.96 -9.64 -2.90
N GLN A 505 8.71 -9.32 -2.55
CA GLN A 505 8.41 -8.35 -1.48
C GLN A 505 8.95 -8.76 -0.10
N MET A 506 9.22 -10.06 0.11
CA MET A 506 9.64 -10.57 1.43
C MET A 506 11.09 -10.25 1.77
N TRP A 507 11.89 -9.86 0.76
CA TRP A 507 13.31 -9.56 0.93
C TRP A 507 13.74 -8.27 0.21
N TYR A 508 12.81 -7.56 -0.43
CA TYR A 508 13.08 -6.24 -1.01
C TYR A 508 13.35 -5.22 0.11
N PRO A 509 14.33 -4.31 -0.07
CA PRO A 509 14.66 -3.30 0.93
C PRO A 509 13.53 -2.30 1.17
N ASP A 510 13.61 -1.62 2.32
CA ASP A 510 12.65 -0.66 2.93
C ASP A 510 11.58 -1.29 3.84
N ASP A 511 10.65 -2.11 3.35
CA ASP A 511 9.58 -2.68 4.21
C ASP A 511 9.06 -4.07 3.78
N ILE A 512 8.98 -5.01 4.73
CA ILE A 512 8.50 -6.37 4.44
C ILE A 512 6.96 -6.37 4.36
N GLY A 513 6.40 -6.80 3.22
CA GLY A 513 4.96 -7.09 3.09
C GLY A 513 4.05 -5.88 2.85
N THR A 514 4.60 -4.69 2.62
CA THR A 514 3.84 -3.45 2.35
C THR A 514 3.55 -3.24 0.87
N TYR A 515 4.27 -3.95 0.00
CA TYR A 515 4.24 -3.75 -1.45
C TYR A 515 3.10 -4.50 -2.17
N VAL A 516 1.90 -4.49 -1.58
CA VAL A 516 0.77 -5.30 -2.05
C VAL A 516 0.34 -4.92 -3.48
N LEU A 517 0.46 -3.64 -3.84
CA LEU A 517 0.03 -3.12 -5.15
C LEU A 517 0.84 -3.68 -6.33
N TRP A 518 2.07 -4.15 -6.11
CA TRP A 518 2.93 -4.70 -7.17
C TRP A 518 2.32 -5.94 -7.82
N TYR A 519 1.70 -6.80 -7.01
CA TYR A 519 1.12 -8.05 -7.47
C TYR A 519 -0.40 -8.08 -7.38
N LEU A 520 -1.05 -7.12 -6.70
CA LEU A 520 -2.50 -7.16 -6.49
C LEU A 520 -3.28 -7.34 -7.81
N PRO A 521 -3.05 -6.55 -8.87
CA PRO A 521 -3.74 -6.77 -10.14
C PRO A 521 -3.49 -8.17 -10.73
N LEU A 522 -2.25 -8.67 -10.63
CA LEU A 522 -1.88 -10.00 -11.11
C LEU A 522 -2.57 -11.10 -10.31
N PHE A 523 -2.68 -10.92 -9.00
CA PHE A 523 -3.36 -11.86 -8.12
C PHE A 523 -4.87 -11.86 -8.36
N LEU A 524 -5.47 -10.71 -8.65
CA LEU A 524 -6.88 -10.63 -9.06
C LEU A 524 -7.12 -11.39 -10.36
N ILE A 525 -6.22 -11.26 -11.35
CA ILE A 525 -6.27 -12.08 -12.58
C ILE A 525 -6.18 -13.57 -12.22
N VAL A 526 -5.29 -13.98 -11.30
CA VAL A 526 -5.16 -15.36 -10.84
C VAL A 526 -6.44 -15.90 -10.17
N ILE A 527 -7.12 -15.10 -9.36
CA ILE A 527 -8.33 -15.51 -8.65
C ILE A 527 -9.52 -15.63 -9.61
N PHE A 528 -9.68 -14.67 -10.52
CA PHE A 528 -10.85 -14.59 -11.40
C PHE A 528 -10.71 -15.38 -12.70
N ARG A 529 -9.51 -15.89 -13.02
CA ARG A 529 -9.30 -16.60 -14.28
C ARG A 529 -10.14 -17.87 -14.39
N PRO A 530 -10.79 -18.11 -15.54
CA PRO A 530 -11.27 -19.44 -15.91
C PRO A 530 -10.06 -20.35 -16.24
N ARG A 531 -10.33 -21.57 -16.70
CA ARG A 531 -9.29 -22.42 -17.31
C ARG A 531 -8.74 -21.75 -18.57
N LEU A 532 -7.42 -21.57 -18.60
CA LEU A 532 -6.61 -21.01 -19.69
C LEU A 532 -5.58 -22.02 -20.22
N ASP A 533 -5.72 -23.31 -19.93
CA ASP A 533 -4.87 -24.40 -20.42
C ASP A 533 -4.66 -24.40 -21.95
N ARG A 534 -5.68 -24.02 -22.72
CA ARG A 534 -5.63 -23.86 -24.18
C ARG A 534 -4.79 -22.68 -24.68
N PHE A 535 -4.38 -21.75 -23.81
CA PHE A 535 -3.63 -20.56 -24.21
C PHE A 535 -2.14 -20.82 -24.07
N THR A 536 -1.52 -21.25 -25.17
CA THR A 536 -0.10 -21.57 -25.30
C THR A 536 0.65 -20.44 -26.03
N PRO A 537 1.99 -20.36 -25.92
CA PRO A 537 2.77 -19.37 -26.65
C PRO A 537 2.62 -19.56 -28.17
N PRO A 538 2.80 -18.49 -28.99
CA PRO A 538 2.60 -18.55 -30.44
C PRO A 538 3.37 -19.68 -31.14
N GLU A 539 4.59 -19.96 -30.69
CA GLU A 539 5.46 -21.00 -31.26
C GLU A 539 4.90 -22.42 -31.06
N ALA A 540 4.14 -22.66 -29.98
CA ALA A 540 3.52 -23.97 -29.75
C ALA A 540 2.44 -24.27 -30.80
N VAL A 541 1.64 -23.26 -31.15
CA VAL A 541 0.60 -23.34 -32.20
C VAL A 541 1.23 -23.57 -33.57
N GLU A 542 2.34 -22.88 -33.87
CA GLU A 542 3.07 -23.06 -35.13
C GLU A 542 3.60 -24.50 -35.27
N ARG A 543 4.24 -25.05 -34.23
CA ARG A 543 4.73 -26.45 -34.26
C ARG A 543 3.60 -27.47 -34.43
N GLU A 544 2.47 -27.26 -33.76
CA GLU A 544 1.32 -28.16 -33.87
C GLU A 544 0.75 -28.15 -35.30
N SER A 545 0.60 -26.97 -35.91
CA SER A 545 0.14 -26.85 -37.31
C SER A 545 1.11 -27.49 -38.32
N VAL A 546 2.42 -27.36 -38.11
CA VAL A 546 3.44 -28.02 -38.95
C VAL A 546 3.40 -29.54 -38.79
N SER A 547 3.20 -30.05 -37.58
CA SER A 547 3.11 -31.50 -37.33
C SER A 547 1.87 -32.14 -37.97
N LEU A 548 0.73 -31.45 -37.98
CA LEU A 548 -0.50 -31.92 -38.61
C LEU A 548 -0.34 -32.00 -40.14
N ASN A 549 0.31 -30.99 -40.74
CA ASN A 549 0.57 -30.94 -42.18
C ASN A 549 1.68 -31.90 -42.65
N ALA A 550 2.54 -32.38 -41.74
CA ALA A 550 3.60 -33.35 -42.03
C ALA A 550 3.14 -34.81 -42.00
N SER A 551 1.85 -35.07 -41.72
CA SER A 551 1.27 -36.42 -41.81
C SER A 551 1.25 -36.86 -43.28
N PRO A 552 1.92 -37.98 -43.67
CA PRO A 552 1.92 -38.42 -45.06
C PRO A 552 0.51 -38.88 -45.48
N PRO A 553 0.13 -38.74 -46.77
CA PRO A 553 -1.16 -39.22 -47.24
C PRO A 553 -1.25 -40.74 -47.04
N THR A 554 -2.28 -41.17 -46.33
CA THR A 554 -2.69 -42.57 -46.24
C THR A 554 -2.96 -43.13 -47.64
N THR A 555 -2.16 -44.12 -48.05
CA THR A 555 -2.47 -44.98 -49.20
C THR A 555 -3.82 -45.68 -49.01
N PRO A 556 -4.66 -45.80 -50.05
CA PRO A 556 -5.92 -46.53 -49.94
C PRO A 556 -5.66 -48.05 -49.92
N ALA A 557 -6.58 -48.75 -49.27
CA ALA A 557 -6.53 -50.14 -48.79
C ALA A 557 -6.04 -51.22 -49.77
N ALA A 558 -5.29 -52.21 -49.24
CA ALA A 558 -5.39 -53.61 -49.65
C ALA A 558 -4.83 -54.58 -48.58
N THR A 559 -5.69 -55.51 -48.17
CA THR A 559 -5.40 -56.92 -47.84
C THR A 559 -4.87 -57.30 -46.45
N VAL A 560 -5.76 -58.00 -45.75
CA VAL A 560 -5.59 -58.88 -44.59
C VAL A 560 -4.36 -59.81 -44.72
N ALA A 561 -3.54 -59.88 -43.66
CA ALA A 561 -2.75 -61.07 -43.34
C ALA A 561 -2.64 -61.25 -41.82
N MET A 562 -3.30 -62.28 -41.31
CA MET A 562 -3.07 -62.88 -39.99
C MET A 562 -1.69 -63.58 -39.97
N SER A 563 -0.91 -63.37 -38.89
CA SER A 563 0.03 -64.34 -38.27
C SER A 563 0.85 -63.55 -37.23
N GLY A 564 1.05 -63.87 -35.96
CA GLY A 564 0.72 -64.99 -35.09
C GLY A 564 1.46 -64.72 -33.76
N LEU A 565 0.77 -64.97 -32.63
CA LEU A 565 1.23 -65.49 -31.32
C LEU A 565 2.69 -65.19 -30.85
N ASN A 566 3.03 -64.85 -29.59
CA ASN A 566 2.43 -65.17 -28.29
C ASN A 566 3.29 -64.62 -27.11
N PHE A 567 2.79 -64.83 -25.86
CA PHE A 567 3.46 -64.82 -24.53
C PHE A 567 3.54 -63.45 -23.81
N PHE A 568 2.76 -63.15 -22.75
CA PHE A 568 2.49 -63.96 -21.54
C PHE A 568 1.04 -63.86 -20.99
N ARG A 569 0.54 -65.03 -20.56
CA ARG A 569 -0.57 -65.34 -19.62
C ARG A 569 -0.40 -64.59 -18.27
N THR A 570 -1.41 -64.33 -17.43
CA THR A 570 -2.46 -65.26 -16.96
C THR A 570 -3.63 -64.51 -16.30
N ARG A 571 -4.85 -64.98 -16.56
CA ARG A 571 -6.13 -64.62 -15.92
C ARG A 571 -6.53 -65.74 -14.95
N SER A 572 -7.20 -65.41 -13.85
CA SER A 572 -7.97 -66.32 -12.97
C SER A 572 -8.58 -65.46 -11.84
N HIS A 573 -9.85 -65.43 -11.45
CA HIS A 573 -11.10 -66.17 -11.70
C HIS A 573 -12.24 -65.22 -11.20
N LEU A 574 -13.28 -64.90 -11.99
CA LEU A 574 -14.62 -65.52 -12.08
C LEU A 574 -15.69 -64.86 -11.18
N ASN A 575 -16.71 -64.31 -11.84
CA ASN A 575 -17.96 -63.77 -11.29
C ASN A 575 -18.87 -64.88 -10.73
N SER A 576 -19.69 -64.52 -9.75
CA SER A 576 -21.15 -64.72 -9.83
C SER A 576 -21.84 -63.40 -9.58
#